data_AF-A0A5Q0SHT4-F1
#
_entry.id   AF-A0A5Q0SHT4-F1
#
_cell.length_a   1.000
_cell.length_b   1.000
_cell.length_c   1.000
_cell.angle_alpha   90.00
_cell.angle_beta   90.00
_cell.angle_gamma   90.00
#
_symmetry.space_group_name_H-M   'P 1'
#
loop_
_entity.id
_entity.type
_entity.pdbx_description
1 polymer ?
#
loop_
_entity_poly.entity_id
_entity_poly.type
_entity_poly.pdbx_seq_one_letter_code
_entity_poly.pdbx_strand_id
1 'polypeptide(L)'
;MKLSDNYRIFTISNVIVGLIFSTLYFITSGFIQYYNLVYGILTLGIAIWGIGRYYFKQIEDDRIRAGVQTAWLIVSFALGYISIIYAPVLFTRLEIIVIESVLSIIQILWGSALLAISYRKGYSVIKV
;
A
#
# COMPACT_ATOMS: atom_id res chain seq x y z
N MET A 1 -1.24 4.97 -20.80
CA MET A 1 -0.15 4.37 -19.99
C MET A 1 -0.34 2.85 -19.96
N LYS A 2 0.74 2.06 -20.06
CA LYS A 2 0.64 0.59 -19.96
C LYS A 2 0.29 0.19 -18.52
N LEU A 3 -0.38 -0.96 -18.36
CA LEU A 3 -0.77 -1.48 -17.04
C LEU A 3 0.46 -1.74 -16.15
N SER A 4 1.52 -2.27 -16.75
CA SER A 4 2.81 -2.47 -16.09
C SER A 4 3.36 -1.15 -15.53
N ASP A 5 3.36 -0.08 -16.32
CA ASP A 5 3.85 1.24 -15.87
C ASP A 5 3.02 1.80 -14.71
N ASN A 6 1.69 1.62 -14.75
CA ASN A 6 0.81 2.03 -13.64
C ASN A 6 1.17 1.29 -12.34
N TYR A 7 1.43 -0.03 -12.40
CA TYR A 7 1.87 -0.78 -11.23
C TYR A 7 3.25 -0.35 -10.72
N ARG A 8 4.17 -0.01 -11.63
CA ARG A 8 5.48 0.54 -11.25
C ARG A 8 5.31 1.84 -10.46
N ILE A 9 4.54 2.78 -11.00
CA ILE A 9 4.31 4.08 -10.35
C ILE A 9 3.62 3.86 -9.01
N PHE A 10 2.54 3.07 -8.96
CA PHE A 10 1.85 2.75 -7.72
C PHE A 10 2.81 2.19 -6.66
N THR A 11 3.69 1.25 -7.04
CA THR A 11 4.63 0.65 -6.09
C THR A 11 5.65 1.67 -5.57
N ILE A 12 6.21 2.50 -6.46
CA ILE A 12 7.17 3.56 -6.08
C ILE A 12 6.49 4.59 -5.17
N SER A 13 5.27 5.03 -5.48
CA SER A 13 4.51 5.97 -4.64
C SER A 13 4.27 5.41 -3.24
N ASN A 14 4.08 4.09 -3.11
CA ASN A 14 3.91 3.46 -1.81
C ASN A 14 5.19 3.39 -0.96
N VAL A 15 6.39 3.54 -1.55
CA VAL A 15 7.61 3.77 -0.77
C VAL A 15 7.49 5.10 -0.02
N ILE A 16 7.02 6.15 -0.69
CA ILE A 16 6.82 7.47 -0.07
C ILE A 16 5.78 7.39 1.04
N VAL A 17 4.66 6.71 0.80
CA VAL A 17 3.63 6.51 1.83
C VAL A 17 4.19 5.77 3.04
N GLY A 18 4.95 4.69 2.82
CA GLY A 18 5.59 3.95 3.92
C GLY A 18 6.57 4.81 4.74
N LEU A 19 7.32 5.71 4.10
CA LEU A 19 8.19 6.68 4.78
C LEU A 19 7.38 7.69 5.60
N ILE A 20 6.26 8.20 5.06
CA ILE A 20 5.38 9.13 5.77
C ILE A 20 4.84 8.47 7.04
N PHE A 21 4.27 7.27 6.95
CA PHE A 21 3.77 6.54 8.12
C PHE A 21 4.87 6.21 9.14
N SER A 22 6.06 5.83 8.67
CA SER A 22 7.21 5.62 9.55
C SER A 22 7.61 6.90 10.29
N THR A 23 7.49 8.06 9.64
CA THR A 23 7.82 9.37 10.23
C THR A 23 6.75 9.83 11.22
N LEU A 24 5.48 9.43 11.04
CA LEU A 24 4.41 9.72 11.99
C LEU A 24 4.71 9.19 13.40
N TYR A 25 5.56 8.17 13.53
CA TYR A 25 6.08 7.67 14.81
C TYR A 25 6.69 8.77 15.69
N PHE A 26 7.33 9.79 15.11
CA PHE A 26 8.00 10.84 15.88
C PHE A 26 7.06 11.93 16.38
N ILE A 27 5.83 11.99 15.85
CA ILE A 27 4.86 13.07 16.16
C ILE A 27 3.55 12.57 16.76
N THR A 28 3.39 11.25 16.91
CA THR A 28 2.25 10.60 17.56
C THR A 28 2.69 9.95 18.88
N SER A 29 1.72 9.66 19.75
CA SER A 29 1.96 9.01 21.04
C SER A 29 0.97 7.87 21.30
N GLY A 30 1.33 6.98 22.22
CA GLY A 30 0.49 5.84 22.61
C GLY A 30 0.48 4.72 21.58
N PHE A 31 -0.64 3.98 21.50
CA PHE A 31 -0.76 2.83 20.59
C PHE A 31 -0.57 3.21 19.11
N ILE A 32 -1.09 4.36 18.69
CA ILE A 32 -1.04 4.83 17.29
C ILE A 32 0.41 4.99 16.82
N GLN A 33 1.30 5.44 17.71
CA GLN A 33 2.72 5.59 17.42
C GLN A 33 3.34 4.31 16.86
N TYR A 34 3.18 3.20 17.58
CA TYR A 34 3.71 1.90 17.15
C TYR A 34 2.93 1.34 15.96
N TYR A 35 1.63 1.58 15.91
CA TYR A 35 0.79 1.12 14.80
C TYR A 35 1.20 1.76 13.47
N ASN A 36 1.46 3.06 13.47
CA ASN A 36 2.00 3.81 12.32
C ASN A 36 3.35 3.30 11.87
N LEU A 37 4.25 3.04 12.83
CA LEU A 37 5.57 2.49 12.53
C LEU A 37 5.47 1.10 11.89
N VAL A 38 4.67 0.20 12.46
CA VAL A 38 4.46 -1.15 11.93
C VAL A 38 3.87 -1.09 10.54
N TYR A 39 2.82 -0.28 10.33
CA TYR A 39 2.21 -0.10 9.02
C TYR A 39 3.18 0.50 8.00
N GLY A 40 3.97 1.50 8.39
CA GLY A 40 5.00 2.13 7.56
C GLY A 40 6.06 1.12 7.12
N ILE A 41 6.61 0.35 8.06
CA ILE A 41 7.63 -0.68 7.77
C ILE A 41 7.06 -1.77 6.86
N LEU A 42 5.84 -2.25 7.11
CA LEU A 42 5.20 -3.26 6.25
C LEU A 42 5.00 -2.73 4.83
N THR A 43 4.48 -1.50 4.70
CA THR A 43 4.29 -0.84 3.41
C THR A 43 5.62 -0.70 2.66
N LEU A 44 6.69 -0.29 3.35
CA LEU A 44 8.04 -0.21 2.78
C LEU A 44 8.55 -1.58 2.33
N GLY A 45 8.44 -2.60 3.18
CA GLY A 45 8.88 -3.95 2.86
C GLY A 45 8.18 -4.51 1.62
N ILE A 46 6.86 -4.33 1.52
CA ILE A 46 6.06 -4.76 0.37
C ILE A 46 6.44 -3.96 -0.89
N ALA A 47 6.62 -2.65 -0.77
CA ALA A 47 6.97 -1.80 -1.91
C ALA A 47 8.38 -2.11 -2.44
N ILE A 48 9.38 -2.30 -1.56
CA ILE A 48 10.75 -2.68 -1.95
C ILE A 48 10.76 -4.08 -2.58
N TRP A 49 10.05 -5.03 -1.98
CA TRP A 49 9.90 -6.38 -2.55
C TRP A 49 9.23 -6.35 -3.93
N GLY A 50 8.16 -5.56 -4.08
CA GLY A 50 7.44 -5.35 -5.33
C GLY A 50 8.32 -4.72 -6.41
N ILE A 51 9.09 -3.68 -6.06
CA ILE A 51 10.10 -3.06 -6.94
C ILE A 51 11.10 -4.12 -7.40
N GLY A 52 11.74 -4.84 -6.47
CA GLY A 52 12.71 -5.87 -6.82
C GLY A 52 12.15 -6.85 -7.83
N ARG A 53 10.97 -7.41 -7.55
CA ARG A 53 10.29 -8.33 -8.46
C ARG A 53 9.94 -7.73 -9.81
N TYR A 54 9.56 -6.47 -9.85
CA TYR A 54 9.24 -5.78 -11.09
C TYR A 54 10.48 -5.62 -11.99
N TYR A 55 11.64 -5.28 -11.41
CA TYR A 55 12.89 -5.09 -12.16
C TYR A 55 13.59 -6.41 -12.54
N PHE A 56 13.50 -7.46 -11.72
CA PHE A 56 14.13 -8.75 -12.03
C PHE A 56 13.39 -9.56 -13.11
N LYS A 57 12.12 -9.25 -13.40
CA LYS A 57 11.34 -9.95 -14.43
C LYS A 57 11.53 -9.31 -15.80
N GLN A 58 11.80 -10.12 -16.82
CA GLN A 58 11.98 -9.65 -18.20
C GLN A 58 10.65 -9.62 -18.98
N ILE A 59 9.73 -10.54 -18.66
CA ILE A 59 8.43 -10.69 -19.33
C ILE A 59 7.41 -9.69 -18.75
N GLU A 60 6.69 -8.98 -19.61
CA GLU A 60 5.69 -7.97 -19.20
C GLU A 60 4.56 -8.58 -18.33
N ASP A 61 4.06 -9.76 -18.69
CA ASP A 61 3.04 -10.47 -17.90
C ASP A 61 3.50 -10.79 -16.47
N ASP A 62 4.76 -11.17 -16.30
CA ASP A 62 5.34 -11.45 -14.98
C ASP A 62 5.47 -10.18 -14.14
N ARG A 63 5.76 -9.03 -14.77
CA ARG A 63 5.79 -7.72 -14.12
C ARG A 63 4.40 -7.27 -13.69
N ILE A 64 3.39 -7.44 -14.55
CA ILE A 64 2.00 -7.15 -14.22
C ILE A 64 1.56 -8.02 -13.04
N ARG A 65 1.89 -9.32 -13.04
CA ARG A 65 1.55 -10.23 -11.93
C ARG A 65 2.25 -9.85 -10.62
N ALA A 66 3.51 -9.43 -10.67
CA ALA A 66 4.19 -8.88 -9.49
C ALA A 66 3.49 -7.62 -8.97
N GLY A 67 3.07 -6.74 -9.88
CA GLY A 67 2.28 -5.55 -9.56
C GLY A 67 0.93 -5.90 -8.90
N VAL A 68 0.19 -6.87 -9.44
CA VAL A 68 -1.08 -7.37 -8.88
C VAL A 68 -0.88 -7.87 -7.46
N GLN A 69 0.13 -8.70 -7.20
CA GLN A 69 0.41 -9.22 -5.86
C GLN A 69 0.80 -8.11 -4.88
N THR A 70 1.62 -7.17 -5.32
CA THR A 70 2.04 -6.01 -4.51
C THR A 70 0.85 -5.12 -4.15
N ALA A 71 0.00 -4.79 -5.14
CA ALA A 71 -1.19 -3.98 -4.93
C ALA A 71 -2.20 -4.67 -4.03
N TRP A 72 -2.40 -5.98 -4.19
CA TRP A 72 -3.29 -6.75 -3.32
C TRP A 72 -2.83 -6.69 -1.85
N LEU A 73 -1.53 -6.87 -1.58
CA LEU A 73 -0.99 -6.76 -0.23
C LEU A 73 -1.18 -5.35 0.33
N ILE A 74 -0.77 -4.31 -0.40
CA ILE A 74 -0.88 -2.91 0.05
C ILE A 74 -2.33 -2.53 0.35
N VAL A 75 -3.26 -2.87 -0.53
CA VAL A 75 -4.70 -2.60 -0.32
C VAL A 75 -5.21 -3.32 0.92
N SER A 76 -4.83 -4.59 1.11
CA SER A 76 -5.27 -5.38 2.27
C SER A 76 -4.77 -4.79 3.59
N PHE A 77 -3.51 -4.37 3.64
CA PHE A 77 -2.96 -3.70 4.82
C PHE A 77 -3.58 -2.33 5.05
N ALA A 78 -3.83 -1.54 4.00
CA ALA A 78 -4.47 -0.23 4.12
C ALA A 78 -5.89 -0.32 4.67
N LEU A 79 -6.67 -1.33 4.23
CA LEU A 79 -8.00 -1.62 4.78
C LEU A 79 -7.93 -2.02 6.26
N GLY A 80 -6.99 -2.90 6.61
CA GLY A 80 -6.76 -3.30 8.00
C GLY A 80 -6.37 -2.11 8.88
N TYR A 81 -5.53 -1.22 8.34
CA TYR A 81 -5.09 -0.01 9.01
C TYR A 81 -6.25 0.94 9.35
N ILE A 82 -7.06 1.32 8.36
CA ILE A 82 -8.25 2.17 8.58
C ILE A 82 -9.19 1.55 9.61
N SER A 83 -9.41 0.25 9.54
CA SER A 83 -10.33 -0.45 10.47
C SER A 83 -9.88 -0.35 11.93
N ILE A 84 -8.57 -0.21 12.17
CA ILE A 84 -8.00 -0.16 13.51
C ILE A 84 -7.87 1.28 14.01
N ILE A 85 -7.47 2.25 13.18
CA ILE A 85 -7.26 3.64 13.66
C ILE A 85 -8.57 4.32 14.10
N TYR A 86 -9.70 3.92 13.50
CA TYR A 86 -11.02 4.43 13.85
C TYR A 86 -11.64 3.70 15.04
N ALA A 87 -10.94 2.73 15.64
CA ALA A 87 -11.39 2.13 16.88
C ALA A 87 -11.43 3.21 17.99
N PRO A 88 -12.55 3.36 18.72
CA PRO A 88 -12.83 4.47 19.64
C PRO A 88 -11.87 4.63 20.83
N VAL A 89 -10.84 3.80 20.93
CA VAL A 89 -9.84 3.78 22.02
C VAL A 89 -8.60 4.64 21.68
N LEU A 90 -8.52 5.16 20.46
CA LEU A 90 -7.33 5.81 19.93
C LEU A 90 -7.45 7.34 19.94
N PHE A 91 -7.17 7.95 21.08
CA PHE A 91 -7.06 9.42 21.19
C PHE A 91 -5.76 9.89 20.54
N THR A 92 -5.83 10.45 19.33
CA THR A 92 -4.74 11.26 18.74
C THR A 92 -5.27 12.57 18.18
N ARG A 93 -4.37 13.39 17.65
CA ARG A 93 -4.70 14.68 17.03
C ARG A 93 -5.50 14.45 15.75
N LEU A 94 -6.63 15.14 15.63
CA LEU A 94 -7.55 15.01 14.49
C LEU A 94 -6.86 15.24 13.14
N GLU A 95 -5.91 16.18 13.09
CA GLU A 95 -5.11 16.46 11.89
C GLU A 95 -4.31 15.23 11.40
N ILE A 96 -3.76 14.45 12.33
CA ILE A 96 -2.98 13.26 12.01
C ILE A 96 -3.89 12.15 11.49
N ILE A 97 -5.04 11.93 12.13
CA ILE A 97 -6.05 10.96 11.68
C ILE A 97 -6.50 11.27 10.25
N VAL A 98 -6.71 12.54 9.93
CA VAL A 98 -7.11 12.96 8.58
C VAL A 98 -6.02 12.60 7.56
N ILE A 99 -4.75 12.89 7.85
CA ILE A 99 -3.63 12.55 6.95
C ILE A 99 -3.55 11.03 6.74
N GLU A 100 -3.55 10.27 7.82
CA GLU A 100 -3.50 8.81 7.81
C GLU A 100 -4.64 8.22 6.96
N SER A 101 -5.86 8.69 7.20
CA SER A 101 -7.06 8.22 6.52
C SER A 101 -7.04 8.56 5.03
N VAL A 102 -6.67 9.78 4.67
CA VAL A 102 -6.58 10.20 3.26
C VAL A 102 -5.55 9.37 2.51
N LEU A 103 -4.36 9.16 3.09
CA LEU A 103 -3.33 8.35 2.47
C LEU A 103 -3.78 6.90 2.29
N SER A 104 -4.36 6.29 3.32
CA SER A 104 -4.87 4.92 3.22
C SER A 104 -6.02 4.80 2.22
N ILE A 105 -6.94 5.76 2.15
CA ILE A 105 -8.01 5.79 1.15
C ILE A 105 -7.43 5.87 -0.27
N ILE A 106 -6.42 6.71 -0.50
CA ILE A 106 -5.75 6.80 -1.80
C ILE A 106 -5.11 5.45 -2.18
N GLN A 107 -4.42 4.80 -1.24
CA GLN A 107 -3.83 3.48 -1.47
C GLN A 107 -4.90 2.44 -1.85
N ILE A 108 -6.03 2.43 -1.13
CA ILE A 108 -7.15 1.51 -1.36
C ILE A 108 -7.76 1.75 -2.73
N LEU A 109 -8.16 2.99 -3.04
CA LEU A 109 -8.86 3.31 -4.29
C LEU A 109 -7.98 3.04 -5.50
N TRP A 110 -6.73 3.51 -5.47
CA TRP A 110 -5.82 3.33 -6.58
C TRP A 110 -5.44 1.85 -6.76
N GLY A 111 -5.07 1.16 -5.69
CA GLY A 111 -4.71 -0.25 -5.74
C GLY A 111 -5.89 -1.12 -6.21
N SER A 112 -7.09 -0.86 -5.69
CA SER A 112 -8.31 -1.59 -6.09
C SER A 112 -8.69 -1.35 -7.55
N ALA A 113 -8.54 -0.12 -8.06
CA ALA A 113 -8.76 0.18 -9.47
C ALA A 113 -7.79 -0.60 -10.38
N LEU A 114 -6.51 -0.67 -10.01
CA LEU A 114 -5.52 -1.47 -10.75
C LEU A 114 -5.85 -2.95 -10.72
N LEU A 115 -6.22 -3.49 -9.55
CA LEU A 115 -6.66 -4.89 -9.41
C LEU A 115 -7.88 -5.20 -10.27
N ALA A 116 -8.90 -4.34 -10.25
CA ALA A 116 -10.11 -4.53 -11.05
C ALA A 116 -9.81 -4.56 -12.56
N ILE A 117 -8.93 -3.67 -13.05
CA ILE A 117 -8.49 -3.67 -14.45
C ILE A 117 -7.74 -4.96 -14.78
N SER A 118 -6.87 -5.42 -13.89
CA SER A 118 -6.06 -6.63 -14.08
C SER A 118 -6.89 -7.91 -14.10
N TYR A 119 -7.86 -8.04 -13.18
CA TYR A 119 -8.77 -9.18 -13.15
C TYR A 119 -9.61 -9.27 -14.43
N ARG A 120 -10.09 -8.14 -14.96
CA ARG A 120 -10.79 -8.10 -16.26
C ARG A 120 -9.91 -8.54 -17.44
N LYS A 121 -8.59 -8.45 -17.30
CA LYS A 121 -7.61 -8.88 -18.31
C LYS A 121 -7.08 -10.30 -18.07
N GLY A 122 -7.62 -11.03 -17.09
CA GLY A 122 -7.23 -12.41 -16.78
C GLY A 122 -6.00 -12.55 -15.89
N TYR A 123 -5.46 -11.47 -15.34
CA TYR A 123 -4.38 -11.56 -14.35
C TYR A 123 -4.96 -11.74 -12.94
N SER A 124 -4.43 -12.68 -12.18
CA SER A 124 -4.85 -12.99 -10.81
C SER A 124 -3.68 -12.95 -9.81
N VAL A 125 -3.99 -12.83 -8.52
CA VAL A 125 -3.00 -12.83 -7.41
C VAL A 125 -2.28 -14.19 -7.34
N ILE A 126 -3.03 -15.28 -7.51
CA ILE A 126 -2.54 -16.65 -7.54
C ILE A 126 -2.58 -17.14 -8.98
N LYS A 127 -1.49 -17.73 -9.48
CA LYS A 127 -1.48 -18.38 -10.79
C LYS A 127 -2.39 -19.60 -10.72
N VAL A 128 -3.56 -19.51 -11.34
CA VAL A 128 -4.39 -20.66 -11.69
C VAL A 128 -3.84 -21.22 -13.00
#